data_AF-A0A950IKQ1-F1
#
_entry.id   AF-A0A950IKQ1-F1
#
_cell.length_a   1.000
_cell.length_b   1.000
_cell.length_c   1.000
_cell.angle_alpha   90.00
_cell.angle_beta   90.00
_cell.angle_gamma   90.00
#
_symmetry.space_group_name_H-M   'P 1'
#
loop_
_entity.id
_entity.type
_entity.pdbx_description
1 polymer ?
#
loop_
_entity_poly.entity_id
_entity_poly.type
_entity_poly.pdbx_seq_one_letter_code
_entity_poly.pdbx_strand_id
1 'polypeptide(L)'
;MHRTLHHFGLASALVLAAMGNLVSAQAATDEEITRRYFADLVAGPQPKAAELTQFFSMMPKGGDLHHHYAGAIYAEQFLEWVGRQQYCVDRTTYGIETDLARVAAEQVKAPDQRRCLSAADVLADNSFYRELLQRWSDKDFSNHGALQPPPDRQFFDTFGYFWPVADSYGREGMQTLKKRAIEENLLYIETIYEMPSLVSDAGFDAQALQPDADSKALTAIMAALAASLDGNADFNRKIDEYLAAIDAVHAGIDDAGFTMRYQAYVLRLLPPSQVFSSLLAAFKAADRSKLVVGVNIVGAENQYVSMRDYTLHMQMFRFLKAKYPKVKLSLHAGELALGMVPPEGLTFHIKEALDIGGADRIGHGVDLAHETDSAGILREMRERHIPVEVNLTSNEFILGVRDQDHPLSLYRKFGVPFVLATDDAGVSRSNLTGEYVLFASRYRTDYAEIKKLSYDSLRYSFLADQDKQRLLKSLDVRFAKFEAVIARMQKDAVPEKRAARP
;
A
#
# COMPACT_ATOMS: atom_id res chain seq x y z
N MET A 1 -11.14 79.92 78.92
CA MET A 1 -9.82 80.58 78.88
C MET A 1 -8.84 79.65 78.19
N HIS A 2 -8.28 80.08 77.04
CA HIS A 2 -7.16 79.50 76.27
C HIS A 2 -7.28 78.03 75.78
N ARG A 3 -6.86 77.61 74.59
CA ARG A 3 -6.15 78.22 73.45
C ARG A 3 -6.28 77.25 72.25
N THR A 4 -6.50 77.80 71.06
CA THR A 4 -5.99 77.42 69.71
C THR A 4 -5.53 75.98 69.42
N LEU A 5 -5.96 75.44 68.26
CA LEU A 5 -5.07 75.13 67.12
C LEU A 5 -5.86 74.70 65.85
N HIS A 6 -5.57 75.39 64.75
CA HIS A 6 -5.97 75.06 63.37
C HIS A 6 -5.45 73.69 62.95
N HIS A 7 -6.18 72.93 62.11
CA HIS A 7 -5.59 71.98 61.14
C HIS A 7 -6.37 71.97 59.81
N PHE A 8 -5.57 71.99 58.74
CA PHE A 8 -5.89 72.03 57.32
C PHE A 8 -6.45 70.70 56.79
N GLY A 9 -7.24 70.80 55.71
CA GLY A 9 -7.71 69.65 54.94
C GLY A 9 -6.61 69.00 54.09
N LEU A 10 -6.78 67.69 53.85
CA LEU A 10 -6.12 66.95 52.78
C LEU A 10 -7.17 66.09 52.07
N ALA A 11 -7.28 66.27 50.75
CA ALA A 11 -8.07 65.46 49.85
C ALA A 11 -7.27 64.22 49.42
N SER A 12 -7.90 63.05 49.51
CA SER A 12 -7.34 61.75 49.12
C SER A 12 -7.37 61.57 47.60
N ALA A 13 -6.22 61.25 47.00
CA ALA A 13 -6.13 60.69 45.65
C ALA A 13 -5.70 59.22 45.76
N LEU A 14 -6.59 58.29 45.41
CA LEU A 14 -6.26 56.88 45.19
C LEU A 14 -5.62 56.75 43.80
N VAL A 15 -4.38 56.25 43.75
CA VAL A 15 -3.74 55.75 42.53
C VAL A 15 -3.90 54.23 42.51
N LEU A 16 -4.76 53.72 41.63
CA LEU A 16 -4.77 52.30 41.25
C LEU A 16 -3.67 52.08 40.19
N ALA A 17 -2.63 51.34 40.56
CA ALA A 17 -1.66 50.82 39.59
C ALA A 17 -2.21 49.54 38.96
N ALA A 18 -2.63 49.62 37.69
CA ALA A 18 -2.94 48.45 36.87
C ALA A 18 -1.63 47.92 36.25
N MET A 19 -1.09 46.83 36.80
CA MET A 19 -0.07 46.04 36.12
C MET A 19 -0.74 45.16 35.07
N GLY A 20 -0.76 45.64 33.82
CA GLY A 20 -1.15 44.82 32.67
C GLY A 20 -0.08 43.79 32.37
N ASN A 21 -0.43 42.51 32.47
CA ASN A 21 0.37 41.42 31.91
C ASN A 21 0.37 41.53 30.38
N LEU A 22 1.42 42.12 29.82
CA LEU A 22 1.75 42.02 28.40
C LEU A 22 2.27 40.60 28.15
N VAL A 23 1.37 39.66 27.87
CA VAL A 23 1.74 38.41 27.20
C VAL A 23 2.12 38.80 25.77
N SER A 24 3.41 38.78 25.45
CA SER A 24 3.84 38.89 24.06
C SER A 24 3.27 37.72 23.28
N ALA A 25 2.35 37.97 22.35
CA ALA A 25 1.87 36.94 21.44
C ALA A 25 3.06 36.44 20.59
N GLN A 26 3.59 35.26 20.89
CA GLN A 26 4.62 34.63 20.08
C GLN A 26 4.05 34.38 18.68
N ALA A 27 4.80 34.73 17.63
CA ALA A 27 4.37 34.44 16.26
C ALA A 27 4.13 32.93 16.10
N ALA A 28 3.03 32.56 15.44
CA ALA A 28 2.73 31.15 15.16
C ALA A 28 3.85 30.52 14.31
N THR A 29 4.25 29.30 14.67
CA THR A 29 5.23 28.51 13.89
C THR A 29 4.64 28.10 12.54
N ASP A 30 5.50 27.75 11.58
CA ASP A 30 5.05 27.29 10.26
C ASP A 30 4.18 26.02 10.36
N GLU A 31 4.50 25.12 11.28
CA GLU A 31 3.67 23.95 11.61
C GLU A 31 2.29 24.35 12.13
N GLU A 32 2.19 25.34 13.03
CA GLU A 32 0.92 25.82 13.57
C GLU A 32 0.05 26.50 12.50
N ILE A 33 0.67 27.23 11.57
CA ILE A 33 -0.03 27.81 10.41
C ILE A 33 -0.52 26.69 9.48
N THR A 34 0.32 25.70 9.21
CA THR A 34 -0.03 24.53 8.39
C THR A 34 -1.19 23.74 9.01
N ARG A 35 -1.16 23.52 10.33
CA ARG A 35 -2.22 22.85 11.09
C ARG A 35 -3.56 23.57 10.97
N ARG A 36 -3.56 24.90 11.08
CA ARG A 36 -4.78 25.72 10.91
C ARG A 36 -5.30 25.65 9.49
N TYR A 37 -4.43 25.80 8.50
CA TYR A 37 -4.82 25.69 7.10
C TYR A 37 -5.42 24.32 6.80
N PHE A 38 -4.78 23.24 7.23
CA PHE A 38 -5.30 21.88 7.07
C PHE A 38 -6.68 21.71 7.72
N ALA A 39 -6.88 22.23 8.93
CA ALA A 39 -8.18 22.20 9.59
C ALA A 39 -9.27 22.89 8.74
N ASP A 40 -8.95 23.99 8.07
CA ASP A 40 -9.87 24.69 7.15
C ASP A 40 -10.16 23.89 5.87
N LEU A 41 -9.26 22.99 5.45
CA LEU A 41 -9.47 22.12 4.28
C LEU A 41 -10.47 21.00 4.56
N VAL A 42 -10.46 20.47 5.79
CA VAL A 42 -11.34 19.36 6.22
C VAL A 42 -12.61 19.85 6.95
N ALA A 43 -12.70 21.15 7.24
CA ALA A 43 -13.85 21.73 7.93
C ALA A 43 -15.15 21.65 7.11
N GLY A 44 -16.26 21.57 7.83
CA GLY A 44 -17.60 21.57 7.24
C GLY A 44 -18.09 20.19 6.78
N PRO A 45 -19.28 20.12 6.16
CA PRO A 45 -19.89 18.87 5.72
C PRO A 45 -19.26 18.30 4.44
N GLN A 46 -18.52 19.12 3.68
CA GLN A 46 -17.89 18.77 2.41
C GLN A 46 -16.45 19.30 2.40
N PRO A 47 -15.45 18.43 2.61
CA PRO A 47 -14.05 18.81 2.56
C PRO A 47 -13.64 19.37 1.20
N LYS A 48 -12.65 20.27 1.19
CA LYS A 48 -12.17 20.95 -0.01
C LYS A 48 -11.23 20.06 -0.83
N ALA A 49 -11.79 19.07 -1.54
CA ALA A 49 -11.03 18.03 -2.22
C ALA A 49 -9.89 18.54 -3.12
N ALA A 50 -10.12 19.55 -3.97
CA ALA A 50 -9.08 20.10 -4.84
C ALA A 50 -7.92 20.74 -4.06
N GLU A 51 -8.22 21.46 -2.97
CA GLU A 51 -7.21 22.07 -2.11
C GLU A 51 -6.47 21.00 -1.28
N LEU A 52 -7.17 19.95 -0.83
CA LEU A 52 -6.55 18.78 -0.20
C LEU A 52 -5.58 18.09 -1.18
N THR A 53 -5.97 17.89 -2.44
CA THR A 53 -5.08 17.32 -3.46
C THR A 53 -3.83 18.18 -3.64
N GLN A 54 -3.96 19.51 -3.71
CA GLN A 54 -2.81 20.40 -3.78
C GLN A 54 -1.91 20.28 -2.54
N PHE A 55 -2.50 20.31 -1.35
CA PHE A 55 -1.81 20.16 -0.08
C PHE A 55 -1.00 18.85 -0.03
N PHE A 56 -1.66 17.72 -0.32
CA PHE A 56 -1.04 16.41 -0.27
C PHE A 56 -0.05 16.17 -1.40
N SER A 57 -0.22 16.79 -2.58
CA SER A 57 0.78 16.72 -3.65
C SER A 57 2.13 17.31 -3.21
N MET A 58 2.12 18.33 -2.35
CA MET A 58 3.33 18.96 -1.80
C MET A 58 3.86 18.27 -0.53
N MET A 59 2.99 17.55 0.19
CA MET A 59 3.33 16.96 1.48
C MET A 59 4.28 15.76 1.31
N PRO A 60 5.36 15.66 2.12
CA PRO A 60 6.16 14.45 2.18
C PRO A 60 5.37 13.31 2.85
N LYS A 61 5.27 12.16 2.16
CA LYS A 61 4.40 11.05 2.57
C LYS A 61 5.12 9.85 3.20
N GLY A 62 6.44 9.94 3.36
CA GLY A 62 7.23 8.86 3.94
C GLY A 62 7.41 7.74 2.93
N GLY A 63 6.85 6.56 3.18
CA GLY A 63 6.91 5.42 2.30
C GLY A 63 5.55 4.80 1.97
N ASP A 64 5.54 3.97 0.94
CA ASP A 64 4.43 3.10 0.57
C ASP A 64 4.79 1.65 0.92
N LEU A 65 4.03 1.01 1.82
CA LEU A 65 4.37 -0.29 2.42
C LEU A 65 3.58 -1.47 1.87
N HIS A 66 2.52 -1.20 1.12
CA HIS A 66 1.67 -2.20 0.49
C HIS A 66 1.49 -1.79 -0.96
N HIS A 67 2.38 -2.29 -1.80
CA HIS A 67 2.55 -1.85 -3.16
C HIS A 67 2.95 -3.05 -4.01
N HIS A 68 2.17 -3.41 -5.01
CA HIS A 68 2.48 -4.53 -5.91
C HIS A 68 3.11 -4.01 -7.20
N TYR A 69 4.27 -4.55 -7.58
CA TYR A 69 5.00 -4.06 -8.74
C TYR A 69 4.13 -4.07 -10.02
N ALA A 70 3.52 -5.22 -10.32
CA ALA A 70 2.84 -5.42 -11.60
C ALA A 70 1.60 -4.52 -11.72
N GLY A 71 0.77 -4.40 -10.68
CA GLY A 71 -0.40 -3.54 -10.77
C GLY A 71 -0.16 -2.08 -10.41
N ALA A 72 1.04 -1.69 -9.94
CA ALA A 72 1.43 -0.27 -9.87
C ALA A 72 1.91 0.32 -11.21
N ILE A 73 2.28 -0.53 -12.18
CA ILE A 73 2.57 -0.09 -13.55
C ILE A 73 1.25 0.18 -14.27
N TYR A 74 1.18 1.32 -14.96
CA TYR A 74 -0.04 1.74 -15.65
C TYR A 74 -0.18 1.02 -16.99
N ALA A 75 -1.40 0.71 -17.40
CA ALA A 75 -1.73 0.03 -18.67
C ALA A 75 -1.03 0.65 -19.90
N GLU A 76 -0.91 1.97 -19.94
CA GLU A 76 -0.22 2.70 -21.00
C GLU A 76 1.26 2.31 -21.13
N GLN A 77 1.93 2.06 -19.99
CA GLN A 77 3.33 1.64 -19.97
C GLN A 77 3.49 0.21 -20.50
N PHE A 78 2.56 -0.69 -20.16
CA PHE A 78 2.54 -2.04 -20.73
C PHE A 78 2.34 -2.01 -22.24
N LEU A 79 1.45 -1.16 -22.75
CA LEU A 79 1.23 -1.00 -24.19
C LEU A 79 2.50 -0.49 -24.92
N GLU A 80 3.24 0.44 -24.30
CA GLU A 80 4.54 0.87 -24.82
C GLU A 80 5.52 -0.32 -24.95
N TRP A 81 5.61 -1.14 -23.90
CA TRP A 81 6.49 -2.31 -23.85
C TRP A 81 6.11 -3.38 -24.86
N VAL A 82 4.81 -3.60 -25.09
CA VAL A 82 4.29 -4.45 -26.19
C VAL A 82 4.85 -3.97 -27.53
N GLY A 83 4.79 -2.66 -27.81
CA GLY A 83 5.34 -2.09 -29.02
C GLY A 83 6.85 -2.31 -29.17
N ARG A 84 7.61 -2.14 -28.08
CA ARG A 84 9.07 -2.33 -28.06
C ARG A 84 9.51 -3.79 -28.26
N GLN A 85 8.73 -4.74 -27.76
CA GLN A 85 8.95 -6.18 -28.01
C GLN A 85 8.47 -6.64 -29.39
N GLN A 86 7.86 -5.75 -30.19
CA GLN A 86 7.20 -6.09 -31.45
C GLN A 86 6.08 -7.14 -31.27
N TYR A 87 5.49 -7.17 -30.09
CA TYR A 87 4.27 -7.92 -29.82
C TYR A 87 3.05 -7.15 -30.32
N CYS A 88 1.88 -7.77 -30.24
CA CYS A 88 0.62 -7.14 -30.61
C CYS A 88 -0.51 -7.53 -29.66
N VAL A 89 -1.57 -6.72 -29.65
CA VAL A 89 -2.77 -6.94 -28.84
C VAL A 89 -3.84 -7.59 -29.71
N ASP A 90 -4.37 -8.73 -29.28
CA ASP A 90 -5.49 -9.39 -29.96
C ASP A 90 -6.77 -8.55 -29.82
N ARG A 91 -7.41 -8.24 -30.94
CA ARG A 91 -8.58 -7.35 -31.02
C ARG A 91 -9.83 -7.91 -30.36
N THR A 92 -9.90 -9.22 -30.15
CA THR A 92 -11.04 -9.90 -29.54
C THR A 92 -10.80 -10.16 -28.06
N THR A 93 -9.63 -10.70 -27.72
CA THR A 93 -9.34 -11.10 -26.35
C THR A 93 -8.70 -10.00 -25.52
N TYR A 94 -8.12 -8.96 -26.16
CA TYR A 94 -7.30 -7.93 -25.51
C TYR A 94 -6.01 -8.47 -24.86
N GLY A 95 -5.67 -9.73 -25.08
CA GLY A 95 -4.42 -10.33 -24.63
C GLY A 95 -3.24 -9.99 -25.54
N ILE A 96 -2.04 -10.14 -25.01
CA ILE A 96 -0.80 -9.94 -25.76
C ILE A 96 -0.42 -11.24 -26.48
N GLU A 97 -0.25 -11.19 -27.81
CA GLU A 97 0.37 -12.26 -28.59
C GLU A 97 1.89 -12.05 -28.64
N THR A 98 2.63 -13.07 -28.22
CA THR A 98 4.10 -13.03 -28.07
C THR A 98 4.81 -13.87 -29.14
N ASP A 99 4.09 -14.70 -29.89
CA ASP A 99 4.64 -15.43 -31.03
C ASP A 99 4.87 -14.47 -32.21
N LEU A 100 6.12 -14.03 -32.36
CA LEU A 100 6.54 -13.08 -33.39
C LEU A 100 6.23 -13.55 -34.82
N ALA A 101 6.14 -14.86 -35.09
CA ALA A 101 5.76 -15.34 -36.41
C ALA A 101 4.27 -15.08 -36.69
N ARG A 102 3.41 -15.26 -35.67
CA ARG A 102 1.99 -14.89 -35.77
C ARG A 102 1.80 -13.40 -35.87
N VAL A 103 2.54 -12.62 -35.07
CA VAL A 103 2.51 -11.16 -35.15
C VAL A 103 2.86 -10.72 -36.58
N ALA A 104 3.98 -11.20 -37.13
CA ALA A 104 4.41 -10.86 -38.48
C ALA A 104 3.37 -11.24 -39.54
N ALA A 105 2.74 -12.42 -39.42
CA ALA A 105 1.69 -12.87 -40.33
C ALA A 105 0.41 -12.02 -40.26
N GLU A 106 0.10 -11.43 -39.11
CA GLU A 106 -0.99 -10.46 -38.99
C GLU A 106 -0.60 -9.10 -39.59
N GLN A 107 0.63 -8.63 -39.40
CA GLN A 107 1.04 -7.29 -39.84
C GLN A 107 1.06 -7.11 -41.37
N VAL A 108 1.18 -8.17 -42.17
CA VAL A 108 1.04 -8.11 -43.63
C VAL A 108 -0.40 -7.92 -44.12
N LYS A 109 -1.40 -8.15 -43.27
CA LYS A 109 -2.80 -7.92 -43.62
C LYS A 109 -3.12 -6.42 -43.66
N ALA A 110 -4.14 -6.06 -44.42
CA ALA A 110 -4.69 -4.71 -44.40
C ALA A 110 -5.13 -4.34 -42.95
N PRO A 111 -4.95 -3.08 -42.50
CA PRO A 111 -5.19 -2.70 -41.10
C PRO A 111 -6.57 -3.08 -40.54
N ASP A 112 -7.62 -2.98 -41.36
CA ASP A 112 -8.99 -3.34 -41.01
C ASP A 112 -9.21 -4.85 -40.84
N GLN A 113 -8.33 -5.68 -41.41
CA GLN A 113 -8.36 -7.14 -41.36
C GLN A 113 -7.43 -7.74 -40.29
N ARG A 114 -6.62 -6.92 -39.61
CA ARG A 114 -5.70 -7.38 -38.57
C ARG A 114 -6.48 -7.81 -37.34
N ARG A 115 -6.23 -9.04 -36.89
CA ARG A 115 -6.69 -9.50 -35.58
C ARG A 115 -5.73 -9.06 -34.49
N CYS A 116 -4.44 -8.96 -34.80
CA CYS A 116 -3.42 -8.56 -33.83
C CYS A 116 -2.90 -7.17 -34.15
N LEU A 117 -3.20 -6.22 -33.28
CA LEU A 117 -2.93 -4.80 -33.44
C LEU A 117 -1.57 -4.45 -32.83
N SER A 118 -0.70 -3.82 -33.61
CA SER A 118 0.53 -3.25 -33.05
C SER A 118 0.20 -2.15 -32.04
N ALA A 119 1.14 -1.77 -31.16
CA ALA A 119 0.92 -0.66 -30.24
C ALA A 119 0.54 0.64 -30.97
N ALA A 120 1.11 0.88 -32.16
CA ALA A 120 0.76 2.03 -32.99
C ALA A 120 -0.67 1.94 -33.55
N ASP A 121 -1.13 0.75 -33.97
CA ASP A 121 -2.51 0.54 -34.43
C ASP A 121 -3.51 0.78 -33.29
N VAL A 122 -3.20 0.31 -32.07
CA VAL A 122 -4.01 0.56 -30.87
C VAL A 122 -4.12 2.05 -30.59
N LEU A 123 -3.01 2.79 -30.62
CA LEU A 123 -3.01 4.24 -30.35
C LEU A 123 -3.70 5.05 -31.47
N ALA A 124 -3.79 4.52 -32.69
CA ALA A 124 -4.50 5.15 -33.81
C ALA A 124 -6.03 4.94 -33.73
N ASP A 125 -6.51 3.90 -33.03
CA ASP A 125 -7.92 3.61 -32.81
C ASP A 125 -8.33 3.98 -31.38
N ASN A 126 -8.76 5.23 -31.18
CA ASN A 126 -9.12 5.74 -29.85
C ASN A 126 -10.28 4.96 -29.19
N SER A 127 -11.17 4.33 -29.96
CA SER A 127 -12.23 3.51 -29.39
C SER A 127 -11.65 2.23 -28.80
N PHE A 128 -10.83 1.51 -29.57
CA PHE A 128 -10.17 0.30 -29.09
C PHE A 128 -9.21 0.59 -27.93
N TYR A 129 -8.44 1.68 -27.99
CA TYR A 129 -7.56 2.09 -26.91
C TYR A 129 -8.29 2.30 -25.59
N ARG A 130 -9.46 2.96 -25.61
CA ARG A 130 -10.27 3.15 -24.39
C ARG A 130 -10.81 1.83 -23.84
N GLU A 131 -11.26 0.93 -24.70
CA GLU A 131 -11.69 -0.42 -24.29
C GLU A 131 -10.54 -1.24 -23.70
N LEU A 132 -9.33 -1.10 -24.25
CA LEU A 132 -8.12 -1.71 -23.69
C LEU A 132 -7.87 -1.21 -22.28
N LEU A 133 -7.90 0.12 -22.05
CA LEU A 133 -7.71 0.66 -20.71
C LEU A 133 -8.77 0.17 -19.72
N GLN A 134 -10.02 0.00 -20.14
CA GLN A 134 -11.09 -0.56 -19.29
C GLN A 134 -10.89 -2.04 -18.92
N ARG A 135 -10.05 -2.77 -19.65
CA ARG A 135 -9.75 -4.20 -19.40
C ARG A 135 -8.43 -4.39 -18.67
N TRP A 136 -7.43 -3.58 -19.01
CA TRP A 136 -6.10 -3.62 -18.40
C TRP A 136 -6.01 -2.78 -17.12
N SER A 137 -7.10 -2.15 -16.70
CA SER A 137 -7.24 -1.37 -15.46
C SER A 137 -8.71 -1.27 -15.05
N ASP A 138 -8.98 -0.60 -13.94
CA ASP A 138 -10.33 -0.33 -13.41
C ASP A 138 -10.97 0.93 -14.02
N LYS A 139 -10.33 1.50 -15.06
CA LYS A 139 -10.76 2.76 -15.66
C LYS A 139 -12.21 2.68 -16.14
N ASP A 140 -12.99 3.69 -15.78
CA ASP A 140 -14.39 3.90 -16.21
C ASP A 140 -15.35 2.74 -15.81
N PHE A 141 -14.96 1.90 -14.84
CA PHE A 141 -15.79 0.79 -14.39
C PHE A 141 -17.16 1.29 -13.89
N SER A 142 -17.25 2.12 -12.85
CA SER A 142 -18.57 2.43 -12.25
C SER A 142 -19.52 3.34 -13.07
N ASN A 143 -19.13 3.84 -14.25
CA ASN A 143 -19.88 4.91 -14.93
C ASN A 143 -20.22 4.70 -16.43
N HIS A 144 -19.82 3.59 -17.07
CA HIS A 144 -19.99 3.44 -18.53
C HIS A 144 -20.40 2.05 -19.05
N GLY A 145 -20.80 1.07 -18.22
CA GLY A 145 -21.19 -0.27 -18.69
C GLY A 145 -22.55 -0.76 -18.20
N ALA A 146 -23.33 -1.39 -19.09
CA ALA A 146 -24.60 -2.04 -18.74
C ALA A 146 -24.42 -3.48 -18.21
N LEU A 147 -23.26 -4.11 -18.49
CA LEU A 147 -22.87 -5.44 -18.03
C LEU A 147 -21.40 -5.39 -17.60
N GLN A 148 -21.13 -5.63 -16.33
CA GLN A 148 -19.79 -5.62 -15.75
C GLN A 148 -19.57 -6.90 -14.93
N PRO A 149 -18.36 -7.48 -14.96
CA PRO A 149 -18.03 -8.53 -14.01
C PRO A 149 -18.07 -7.97 -12.58
N PRO A 150 -18.13 -8.83 -11.55
CA PRO A 150 -17.88 -8.41 -10.18
C PRO A 150 -16.56 -7.62 -10.07
N PRO A 151 -16.47 -6.57 -9.22
CA PRO A 151 -15.27 -5.73 -9.13
C PRO A 151 -13.99 -6.48 -8.77
N ASP A 152 -14.06 -7.43 -7.82
CA ASP A 152 -12.93 -8.30 -7.46
C ASP A 152 -12.43 -9.09 -8.69
N ARG A 153 -13.35 -9.64 -9.47
CA ARG A 153 -13.00 -10.33 -10.70
C ARG A 153 -12.40 -9.39 -11.74
N GLN A 154 -12.94 -8.18 -11.93
CA GLN A 154 -12.36 -7.19 -12.83
C GLN A 154 -10.91 -6.91 -12.47
N PHE A 155 -10.65 -6.64 -11.18
CA PHE A 155 -9.33 -6.33 -10.66
C PHE A 155 -8.34 -7.46 -10.93
N PHE A 156 -8.66 -8.70 -10.51
CA PHE A 156 -7.75 -9.84 -10.67
C PHE A 156 -7.60 -10.31 -12.12
N ASP A 157 -8.63 -10.15 -12.97
CA ASP A 157 -8.54 -10.51 -14.40
C ASP A 157 -7.56 -9.57 -15.15
N THR A 158 -7.29 -8.36 -14.63
CA THR A 158 -6.39 -7.39 -15.31
C THR A 158 -4.97 -7.93 -15.53
N PHE A 159 -4.40 -8.62 -14.54
CA PHE A 159 -3.03 -9.14 -14.56
C PHE A 159 -2.80 -10.12 -15.72
N GLY A 160 -3.83 -10.89 -16.07
CA GLY A 160 -3.82 -11.81 -17.20
C GLY A 160 -3.47 -11.14 -18.54
N TYR A 161 -3.83 -9.87 -18.71
CA TYR A 161 -3.58 -9.17 -19.96
C TYR A 161 -2.13 -8.73 -20.15
N PHE A 162 -1.45 -8.33 -19.07
CA PHE A 162 -0.12 -7.70 -19.16
C PHE A 162 1.04 -8.53 -18.59
N TRP A 163 0.77 -9.66 -17.92
CA TRP A 163 1.81 -10.62 -17.50
C TRP A 163 2.85 -10.95 -18.58
N PRO A 164 2.49 -11.15 -19.86
CA PRO A 164 3.47 -11.51 -20.90
C PRO A 164 4.63 -10.52 -21.07
N VAL A 165 4.49 -9.28 -20.59
CA VAL A 165 5.54 -8.25 -20.66
C VAL A 165 5.99 -7.74 -19.29
N ALA A 166 5.18 -7.89 -18.22
CA ALA A 166 5.47 -7.27 -16.92
C ALA A 166 6.85 -7.65 -16.34
N ASP A 167 7.20 -8.94 -16.41
CA ASP A 167 8.45 -9.45 -15.84
C ASP A 167 9.67 -9.10 -16.70
N SER A 168 9.48 -8.98 -18.02
CA SER A 168 10.56 -8.66 -18.96
C SER A 168 11.13 -7.25 -18.77
N TYR A 169 10.40 -6.37 -18.08
CA TYR A 169 10.75 -4.97 -17.88
C TYR A 169 11.00 -4.61 -16.42
N GLY A 170 11.21 -5.59 -15.52
CA GLY A 170 11.41 -5.38 -14.08
C GLY A 170 12.29 -4.17 -13.73
N ARG A 171 13.51 -4.08 -14.30
CA ARG A 171 14.43 -2.96 -14.04
C ARG A 171 13.84 -1.60 -14.44
N GLU A 172 13.27 -1.51 -15.64
CA GLU A 172 12.72 -0.25 -16.16
C GLU A 172 11.46 0.14 -15.38
N GLY A 173 10.60 -0.83 -15.07
CA GLY A 173 9.42 -0.63 -14.24
C GLY A 173 9.78 -0.09 -12.85
N MET A 174 10.80 -0.66 -12.18
CA MET A 174 11.28 -0.14 -10.89
C MET A 174 11.79 1.31 -10.98
N GLN A 175 12.47 1.67 -12.07
CA GLN A 175 12.90 3.05 -12.31
C GLN A 175 11.72 4.01 -12.53
N THR A 176 10.70 3.56 -13.27
CA THR A 176 9.45 4.30 -13.47
C THR A 176 8.72 4.53 -12.15
N LEU A 177 8.60 3.50 -11.31
CA LEU A 177 7.97 3.59 -9.99
C LEU A 177 8.75 4.54 -9.05
N LYS A 178 10.08 4.41 -9.00
CA LYS A 178 10.94 5.35 -8.28
C LYS A 178 10.70 6.80 -8.71
N LYS A 179 10.67 7.06 -10.01
CA LYS A 179 10.45 8.42 -10.55
C LYS A 179 9.11 8.99 -10.07
N ARG A 180 8.03 8.21 -10.20
CA ARG A 180 6.69 8.61 -9.75
C ARG A 180 6.64 8.87 -8.24
N ALA A 181 7.26 7.99 -7.46
CA ALA A 181 7.34 8.14 -6.00
C ALA A 181 8.05 9.44 -5.59
N ILE A 182 9.18 9.78 -6.25
CA ILE A 182 9.89 11.03 -6.00
C ILE A 182 9.02 12.25 -6.37
N GLU A 183 8.34 12.21 -7.52
CA GLU A 183 7.42 13.26 -7.97
C GLU A 183 6.23 13.43 -7.00
N GLU A 184 5.83 12.36 -6.32
CA GLU A 184 4.79 12.35 -5.30
C GLU A 184 5.32 12.64 -3.87
N ASN A 185 6.59 13.00 -3.72
CA ASN A 185 7.24 13.30 -2.42
C ASN A 185 7.36 12.11 -1.45
N LEU A 186 7.51 10.89 -1.98
CA LEU A 186 7.90 9.71 -1.20
C LEU A 186 9.42 9.63 -1.05
N LEU A 187 9.83 8.87 -0.04
CA LEU A 187 11.21 8.51 0.29
C LEU A 187 11.46 7.00 0.12
N TYR A 188 10.41 6.19 0.19
CA TYR A 188 10.52 4.75 0.29
C TYR A 188 9.36 4.01 -0.40
N ILE A 189 9.67 2.89 -1.05
CA ILE A 189 8.68 1.88 -1.44
C ILE A 189 9.15 0.53 -0.91
N GLU A 190 8.25 -0.21 -0.25
CA GLU A 190 8.40 -1.63 0.02
C GLU A 190 7.46 -2.40 -0.92
N THR A 191 7.99 -2.84 -2.06
CA THR A 191 7.15 -3.43 -3.11
C THR A 191 7.10 -4.95 -2.97
N ILE A 192 5.91 -5.50 -3.08
CA ILE A 192 5.68 -6.93 -3.27
C ILE A 192 6.09 -7.24 -4.71
N TYR A 193 7.09 -8.12 -4.86
CA TYR A 193 7.75 -8.35 -6.14
C TYR A 193 8.24 -9.79 -6.30
N GLU A 194 7.76 -10.40 -7.39
CA GLU A 194 8.13 -11.70 -7.95
C GLU A 194 7.99 -12.91 -7.00
N MET A 195 7.33 -13.95 -7.50
CA MET A 195 7.17 -15.21 -6.76
C MET A 195 8.39 -16.10 -6.96
N PRO A 196 9.08 -16.55 -5.90
CA PRO A 196 10.16 -17.53 -6.02
C PRO A 196 9.67 -18.88 -6.55
N SER A 197 10.60 -19.70 -7.06
CA SER A 197 10.27 -21.00 -7.65
C SER A 197 9.42 -21.89 -6.74
N LEU A 198 8.48 -22.58 -7.37
CA LEU A 198 7.61 -23.58 -6.78
C LEU A 198 7.96 -25.00 -7.28
N VAL A 199 7.55 -26.01 -6.51
CA VAL A 199 7.71 -27.43 -6.82
C VAL A 199 6.39 -28.14 -6.51
N SER A 200 5.90 -28.94 -7.45
CA SER A 200 4.72 -29.79 -7.25
C SER A 200 5.12 -31.11 -6.60
N ASP A 201 4.35 -31.54 -5.61
CA ASP A 201 4.47 -32.85 -4.96
C ASP A 201 3.08 -33.38 -4.60
N ALA A 202 2.58 -34.29 -5.44
CA ALA A 202 1.24 -34.86 -5.25
C ALA A 202 1.11 -35.69 -3.96
N GLY A 203 2.22 -36.25 -3.46
CA GLY A 203 2.23 -36.99 -2.20
C GLY A 203 2.08 -36.07 -1.00
N PHE A 204 2.74 -34.90 -1.04
CA PHE A 204 2.53 -33.84 -0.07
C PHE A 204 1.10 -33.30 -0.14
N ASP A 205 0.60 -32.98 -1.33
CA ASP A 205 -0.75 -32.44 -1.52
C ASP A 205 -1.82 -33.37 -0.93
N ALA A 206 -1.71 -34.68 -1.18
CA ALA A 206 -2.63 -35.67 -0.67
C ALA A 206 -2.58 -35.82 0.86
N GLN A 207 -1.41 -35.60 1.48
CA GLN A 207 -1.25 -35.69 2.94
C GLN A 207 -1.67 -34.40 3.65
N ALA A 208 -1.33 -33.24 3.08
CA ALA A 208 -1.62 -31.93 3.67
C ALA A 208 -3.12 -31.61 3.71
N LEU A 209 -3.90 -32.18 2.79
CA LEU A 209 -5.35 -31.97 2.70
C LEU A 209 -6.18 -33.04 3.44
N GLN A 210 -5.55 -33.89 4.26
CA GLN A 210 -6.30 -34.88 5.04
C GLN A 210 -7.10 -34.20 6.16
N PRO A 211 -8.41 -34.45 6.29
CA PRO A 211 -9.26 -33.81 7.30
C PRO A 211 -8.78 -33.99 8.75
N ASP A 212 -8.10 -35.10 9.04
CA ASP A 212 -7.62 -35.46 10.38
C ASP A 212 -6.12 -35.16 10.59
N ALA A 213 -5.48 -34.41 9.69
CA ALA A 213 -4.07 -34.05 9.83
C ALA A 213 -3.88 -33.15 11.06
N ASP A 214 -3.48 -33.75 12.18
CA ASP A 214 -3.13 -32.97 13.37
C ASP A 214 -1.85 -32.13 13.12
N SER A 215 -1.64 -31.13 13.96
CA SER A 215 -0.50 -30.20 13.85
C SER A 215 0.87 -30.91 13.80
N LYS A 216 0.98 -32.11 14.42
CA LYS A 216 2.23 -32.88 14.44
C LYS A 216 2.45 -33.62 13.13
N ALA A 217 1.41 -34.24 12.57
CA ALA A 217 1.46 -34.89 11.27
C ALA A 217 1.81 -33.87 10.16
N LEU A 218 1.15 -32.71 10.17
CA LEU A 218 1.44 -31.65 9.20
C LEU A 218 2.88 -31.13 9.33
N THR A 219 3.36 -30.92 10.56
CA THR A 219 4.75 -30.52 10.80
C THR A 219 5.74 -31.56 10.26
N ALA A 220 5.44 -32.86 10.41
CA ALA A 220 6.30 -33.93 9.92
C ALA A 220 6.40 -33.95 8.38
N ILE A 221 5.27 -33.82 7.67
CA ILE A 221 5.29 -33.82 6.20
C ILE A 221 5.94 -32.54 5.64
N MET A 222 5.74 -31.38 6.28
CA MET A 222 6.44 -30.14 5.94
C MET A 222 7.95 -30.26 6.18
N ALA A 223 8.37 -30.90 7.28
CA ALA A 223 9.78 -31.17 7.55
C ALA A 223 10.41 -32.10 6.53
N ALA A 224 9.69 -33.16 6.11
CA ALA A 224 10.17 -34.09 5.10
C ALA A 224 10.33 -33.40 3.72
N LEU A 225 9.32 -32.65 3.27
CA LEU A 225 9.40 -31.91 2.01
C LEU A 225 10.49 -30.84 2.05
N ALA A 226 10.60 -30.08 3.15
CA ALA A 226 11.67 -29.10 3.30
C ALA A 226 13.06 -29.73 3.22
N ALA A 227 13.29 -30.87 3.91
CA ALA A 227 14.57 -31.57 3.86
C ALA A 227 14.91 -32.09 2.45
N SER A 228 13.90 -32.58 1.72
CA SER A 228 14.05 -33.00 0.32
C SER A 228 14.45 -31.82 -0.58
N LEU A 229 13.76 -30.67 -0.43
CA LEU A 229 14.05 -29.44 -1.18
C LEU A 229 15.41 -28.83 -0.81
N ASP A 230 15.80 -28.90 0.47
CA ASP A 230 17.12 -28.47 0.94
C ASP A 230 18.25 -29.25 0.23
N GLY A 231 18.06 -30.56 -0.01
CA GLY A 231 18.99 -31.41 -0.76
C GLY A 231 18.91 -31.27 -2.29
N ASN A 232 17.93 -30.54 -2.83
CA ASN A 232 17.72 -30.41 -4.26
C ASN A 232 18.54 -29.25 -4.86
N ALA A 233 19.55 -29.57 -5.67
CA ALA A 233 20.44 -28.57 -6.28
C ALA A 233 19.70 -27.62 -7.24
N ASP A 234 18.69 -28.08 -7.97
CA ASP A 234 17.90 -27.24 -8.88
C ASP A 234 17.08 -26.20 -8.10
N PHE A 235 16.42 -26.63 -7.02
CA PHE A 235 15.64 -25.75 -6.17
C PHE A 235 16.51 -24.64 -5.56
N ASN A 236 17.66 -25.00 -4.99
CA ASN A 236 18.56 -24.00 -4.40
C ASN A 236 19.17 -23.06 -5.47
N ARG A 237 19.52 -23.58 -6.66
CA ARG A 237 19.98 -22.75 -7.78
C ARG A 237 18.93 -21.71 -8.18
N LYS A 238 17.64 -22.08 -8.24
CA LYS A 238 16.56 -21.13 -8.56
C LYS A 238 16.38 -20.04 -7.50
N ILE A 239 16.68 -20.31 -6.23
CA ILE A 239 16.72 -19.27 -5.19
C ILE A 239 17.87 -18.30 -5.45
N ASP A 240 19.03 -18.81 -5.85
CA ASP A 240 20.18 -17.95 -6.21
C ASP A 240 19.88 -17.09 -7.45
N GLU A 241 19.19 -17.66 -8.45
CA GLU A 241 18.72 -16.94 -9.64
C GLU A 241 17.70 -15.86 -9.30
N TYR A 242 16.74 -16.16 -8.41
CA TYR A 242 15.79 -15.18 -7.89
C TYR A 242 16.52 -14.00 -7.21
N LEU A 243 17.49 -14.28 -6.33
CA LEU A 243 18.26 -13.22 -5.67
C LEU A 243 19.08 -12.38 -6.66
N ALA A 244 19.69 -13.03 -7.66
CA ALA A 244 20.41 -12.33 -8.72
C ALA A 244 19.48 -11.46 -9.58
N ALA A 245 18.25 -11.89 -9.83
CA ALA A 245 17.23 -11.10 -10.53
C ALA A 245 16.83 -9.87 -9.71
N ILE A 246 16.63 -10.01 -8.39
CA ILE A 246 16.38 -8.89 -7.47
C ILE A 246 17.53 -7.87 -7.52
N ASP A 247 18.78 -8.33 -7.39
CA ASP A 247 19.95 -7.45 -7.48
C ASP A 247 20.02 -6.73 -8.84
N ALA A 248 19.67 -7.44 -9.93
CA ALA A 248 19.64 -6.89 -11.27
C ALA A 248 18.56 -5.82 -11.44
N VAL A 249 17.34 -5.99 -10.94
CA VAL A 249 16.30 -4.95 -11.05
C VAL A 249 16.54 -3.79 -10.07
N HIS A 250 17.21 -4.03 -8.95
CA HIS A 250 17.52 -3.03 -7.94
C HIS A 250 18.66 -2.08 -8.32
N ALA A 251 19.54 -2.48 -9.24
CA ALA A 251 20.72 -1.69 -9.59
C ALA A 251 20.35 -0.27 -10.08
N GLY A 252 20.73 0.75 -9.29
CA GLY A 252 20.45 2.17 -9.55
C GLY A 252 19.16 2.71 -8.91
N ILE A 253 18.45 1.89 -8.12
CA ILE A 253 17.21 2.30 -7.47
C ILE A 253 17.49 3.12 -6.20
N ASP A 254 18.35 2.66 -5.29
CA ASP A 254 18.70 3.45 -4.11
C ASP A 254 19.58 4.66 -4.48
N ASP A 255 19.25 5.84 -3.94
CA ASP A 255 20.11 7.02 -3.97
C ASP A 255 19.92 7.88 -2.70
N ALA A 256 20.44 9.11 -2.70
CA ALA A 256 20.33 10.01 -1.56
C ALA A 256 18.88 10.44 -1.25
N GLY A 257 17.99 10.42 -2.25
CA GLY A 257 16.62 10.90 -2.18
C GLY A 257 15.54 9.82 -2.11
N PHE A 258 15.88 8.56 -2.40
CA PHE A 258 14.92 7.45 -2.46
C PHE A 258 15.54 6.09 -2.09
N THR A 259 14.72 5.20 -1.53
CA THR A 259 15.11 3.81 -1.17
C THR A 259 14.00 2.85 -1.59
N MET A 260 14.34 1.64 -2.02
CA MET A 260 13.35 0.58 -2.29
C MET A 260 13.78 -0.77 -1.73
N ARG A 261 12.83 -1.52 -1.18
CA ARG A 261 13.02 -2.92 -0.80
C ARG A 261 11.88 -3.77 -1.32
N TYR A 262 12.06 -5.09 -1.26
CA TYR A 262 11.18 -6.06 -1.87
C TYR A 262 10.60 -7.01 -0.84
N GLN A 263 9.36 -7.43 -1.05
CA GLN A 263 8.78 -8.60 -0.40
C GLN A 263 8.61 -9.71 -1.43
N ALA A 264 9.16 -10.89 -1.13
CA ALA A 264 8.86 -12.08 -1.92
C ALA A 264 7.41 -12.50 -1.61
N TYR A 265 6.62 -12.84 -2.62
CA TYR A 265 5.25 -13.32 -2.39
C TYR A 265 5.05 -14.76 -2.83
N VAL A 266 3.98 -15.36 -2.31
CA VAL A 266 3.42 -16.62 -2.81
C VAL A 266 1.96 -16.45 -3.19
N LEU A 267 1.49 -17.26 -4.12
CA LEU A 267 0.08 -17.28 -4.53
C LEU A 267 -0.71 -18.28 -3.70
N ARG A 268 -1.71 -17.80 -2.97
CA ARG A 268 -2.60 -18.64 -2.14
C ARG A 268 -3.58 -19.52 -2.93
N LEU A 269 -3.61 -19.36 -4.26
CA LEU A 269 -4.51 -20.05 -5.18
C LEU A 269 -3.96 -21.41 -5.65
N LEU A 270 -2.71 -21.72 -5.29
CA LEU A 270 -1.98 -22.88 -5.79
C LEU A 270 -2.16 -24.11 -4.88
N PRO A 271 -1.86 -25.32 -5.39
CA PRO A 271 -1.82 -26.53 -4.57
C PRO A 271 -0.83 -26.42 -3.38
N PRO A 272 -1.08 -27.12 -2.26
CA PRO A 272 -0.29 -27.00 -1.03
C PRO A 272 1.22 -27.15 -1.20
N SER A 273 1.68 -28.09 -2.02
CA SER A 273 3.11 -28.33 -2.28
C SER A 273 3.78 -27.14 -2.97
N GLN A 274 3.07 -26.50 -3.89
CA GLN A 274 3.55 -25.31 -4.60
C GLN A 274 3.60 -24.10 -3.66
N VAL A 275 2.56 -23.91 -2.84
CA VAL A 275 2.54 -22.85 -1.82
C VAL A 275 3.68 -23.05 -0.82
N PHE A 276 3.83 -24.25 -0.26
CA PHE A 276 4.85 -24.55 0.73
C PHE A 276 6.27 -24.42 0.18
N SER A 277 6.54 -24.97 -1.00
CA SER A 277 7.87 -24.90 -1.61
C SER A 277 8.26 -23.48 -2.01
N SER A 278 7.32 -22.69 -2.56
CA SER A 278 7.55 -21.28 -2.86
C SER A 278 7.74 -20.46 -1.58
N LEU A 279 6.98 -20.74 -0.51
CA LEU A 279 7.19 -20.12 0.80
C LEU A 279 8.59 -20.44 1.35
N LEU A 280 9.03 -21.71 1.28
CA LEU A 280 10.37 -22.09 1.69
C LEU A 280 11.45 -21.31 0.91
N ALA A 281 11.28 -21.16 -0.40
CA ALA A 281 12.16 -20.35 -1.24
C ALA A 281 12.14 -18.87 -0.84
N ALA A 282 10.96 -18.29 -0.59
CA ALA A 282 10.78 -16.90 -0.17
C ALA A 282 11.46 -16.61 1.18
N PHE A 283 11.26 -17.49 2.17
CA PHE A 283 11.92 -17.37 3.48
C PHE A 283 13.45 -17.47 3.38
N LYS A 284 13.97 -18.41 2.57
CA LYS A 284 15.40 -18.50 2.30
C LYS A 284 15.94 -17.25 1.61
N ALA A 285 15.21 -16.70 0.65
CA ALA A 285 15.61 -15.48 -0.04
C ALA A 285 15.65 -14.28 0.91
N ALA A 286 14.61 -14.10 1.73
CA ALA A 286 14.53 -13.02 2.72
C ALA A 286 15.58 -13.14 3.83
N ASP A 287 15.95 -14.35 4.24
CA ASP A 287 17.00 -14.56 5.25
C ASP A 287 18.42 -14.28 4.71
N ARG A 288 18.63 -14.43 3.40
CA ARG A 288 19.92 -14.27 2.73
C ARG A 288 20.14 -12.88 2.13
N SER A 289 19.08 -12.14 1.88
CA SER A 289 19.12 -10.84 1.19
C SER A 289 19.00 -9.66 2.13
N LYS A 290 19.63 -8.53 1.77
CA LYS A 290 19.35 -7.22 2.38
C LYS A 290 18.26 -6.44 1.64
N LEU A 291 17.92 -6.87 0.43
CA LEU A 291 16.93 -6.23 -0.44
C LEU A 291 15.55 -6.86 -0.29
N VAL A 292 15.47 -8.18 -0.11
CA VAL A 292 14.23 -8.90 0.21
C VAL A 292 14.02 -8.83 1.71
N VAL A 293 13.12 -7.97 2.17
CA VAL A 293 12.96 -7.63 3.59
C VAL A 293 11.73 -8.28 4.23
N GLY A 294 10.86 -8.90 3.43
CA GLY A 294 9.68 -9.59 3.94
C GLY A 294 9.17 -10.68 3.01
N VAL A 295 8.24 -11.48 3.54
CA VAL A 295 7.47 -12.47 2.80
C VAL A 295 5.99 -12.13 2.90
N ASN A 296 5.27 -12.26 1.79
CA ASN A 296 3.84 -11.98 1.67
C ASN A 296 3.09 -13.17 1.03
N ILE A 297 1.76 -13.14 1.12
CA ILE A 297 0.85 -14.10 0.48
C ILE A 297 -0.28 -13.34 -0.19
N VAL A 298 -0.38 -13.47 -1.51
CA VAL A 298 -1.25 -12.64 -2.36
C VAL A 298 -2.21 -13.50 -3.18
N GLY A 299 -3.09 -12.82 -3.93
CA GLY A 299 -4.15 -13.43 -4.72
C GLY A 299 -5.49 -13.41 -3.99
N ALA A 300 -6.57 -13.49 -4.75
CA ALA A 300 -7.95 -13.37 -4.28
C ALA A 300 -8.24 -14.23 -3.03
N GLU A 301 -8.57 -13.58 -1.92
CA GLU A 301 -8.80 -14.26 -0.65
C GLU A 301 -10.11 -15.05 -0.63
N ASN A 302 -11.09 -14.68 -1.47
CA ASN A 302 -12.41 -15.34 -1.58
C ASN A 302 -12.44 -16.59 -2.48
N GLN A 303 -11.34 -16.98 -3.12
CA GLN A 303 -11.32 -18.17 -3.97
C GLN A 303 -11.39 -19.48 -3.16
N TYR A 304 -11.87 -20.56 -3.80
CA TYR A 304 -12.09 -21.84 -3.13
C TYR A 304 -10.85 -22.38 -2.43
N VAL A 305 -9.67 -22.36 -3.07
CA VAL A 305 -8.42 -22.82 -2.46
C VAL A 305 -8.00 -21.89 -1.32
N SER A 306 -8.07 -20.57 -1.53
CA SER A 306 -7.76 -19.56 -0.51
C SER A 306 -8.53 -19.81 0.78
N MET A 307 -9.85 -19.97 0.67
CA MET A 307 -10.75 -20.17 1.80
C MET A 307 -10.60 -21.54 2.45
N ARG A 308 -10.47 -22.60 1.64
CA ARG A 308 -10.32 -23.98 2.14
C ARG A 308 -9.01 -24.18 2.90
N ASP A 309 -7.91 -23.58 2.40
CA ASP A 309 -6.55 -23.87 2.85
C ASP A 309 -5.95 -22.76 3.73
N TYR A 310 -6.68 -21.69 4.07
CA TYR A 310 -6.11 -20.54 4.80
C TYR A 310 -5.39 -20.94 6.10
N THR A 311 -6.02 -21.76 6.94
CA THR A 311 -5.39 -22.26 8.17
C THR A 311 -4.13 -23.08 7.88
N LEU A 312 -4.15 -23.89 6.82
CA LEU A 312 -2.97 -24.63 6.36
C LEU A 312 -1.86 -23.68 5.92
N HIS A 313 -2.17 -22.62 5.17
CA HIS A 313 -1.20 -21.57 4.80
C HIS A 313 -0.57 -20.94 6.04
N MET A 314 -1.36 -20.56 7.04
CA MET A 314 -0.84 -19.99 8.28
C MET A 314 0.05 -20.98 9.05
N GLN A 315 -0.28 -22.26 9.03
CA GLN A 315 0.56 -23.31 9.63
C GLN A 315 1.89 -23.49 8.87
N MET A 316 1.91 -23.32 7.54
CA MET A 316 3.15 -23.27 6.75
C MET A 316 4.01 -22.06 7.14
N PHE A 317 3.43 -20.88 7.28
CA PHE A 317 4.13 -19.69 7.80
C PHE A 317 4.72 -19.93 9.18
N ARG A 318 3.94 -20.49 10.12
CA ARG A 318 4.40 -20.84 11.47
C ARG A 318 5.62 -21.75 11.44
N PHE A 319 5.57 -22.81 10.62
CA PHE A 319 6.64 -23.76 10.47
C PHE A 319 7.93 -23.10 9.96
N LEU A 320 7.82 -22.23 8.96
CA LEU A 320 8.97 -21.54 8.37
C LEU A 320 9.51 -20.44 9.28
N LYS A 321 8.64 -19.69 9.97
CA LYS A 321 9.04 -18.67 10.96
C LYS A 321 9.84 -19.30 12.11
N ALA A 322 9.52 -20.52 12.53
CA ALA A 322 10.32 -21.24 13.52
C ALA A 322 11.75 -21.56 13.04
N LYS A 323 11.94 -21.77 11.73
CA LYS A 323 13.27 -21.99 11.11
C LYS A 323 14.00 -20.68 10.81
N TYR A 324 13.27 -19.64 10.45
CA TYR A 324 13.80 -18.33 10.01
C TYR A 324 13.17 -17.20 10.85
N PRO A 325 13.49 -17.10 12.16
CA PRO A 325 12.76 -16.22 13.09
C PRO A 325 12.92 -14.72 12.82
N LYS A 326 13.88 -14.32 11.99
CA LYS A 326 14.13 -12.92 11.64
C LYS A 326 13.36 -12.45 10.40
N VAL A 327 12.88 -13.37 9.56
CA VAL A 327 12.14 -13.03 8.34
C VAL A 327 10.85 -12.34 8.73
N LYS A 328 10.58 -11.16 8.17
CA LYS A 328 9.38 -10.37 8.45
C LYS A 328 8.21 -10.77 7.56
N LEU A 329 7.00 -10.67 8.09
CA LEU A 329 5.78 -11.06 7.40
C LEU A 329 4.81 -9.87 7.29
N SER A 330 4.46 -9.46 6.08
CA SER A 330 3.24 -8.68 5.85
C SER A 330 2.26 -9.61 5.15
N LEU A 331 1.11 -9.92 5.76
CA LEU A 331 0.18 -10.90 5.20
C LEU A 331 -1.10 -10.19 4.78
N HIS A 332 -1.54 -10.35 3.53
CA HIS A 332 -2.92 -10.02 3.17
C HIS A 332 -3.83 -10.92 4.01
N ALA A 333 -4.66 -10.31 4.84
CA ALA A 333 -5.57 -11.03 5.71
C ALA A 333 -6.79 -10.16 5.99
N GLY A 334 -7.96 -10.74 5.75
CA GLY A 334 -9.23 -10.06 5.96
C GLY A 334 -9.56 -9.06 4.86
N GLU A 335 -9.04 -9.23 3.65
CA GLU A 335 -9.49 -8.54 2.45
C GLU A 335 -10.77 -9.19 1.91
N LEU A 336 -11.80 -9.20 2.76
CA LEU A 336 -13.08 -9.83 2.51
C LEU A 336 -14.21 -8.92 3.01
N ALA A 337 -15.39 -9.09 2.41
CA ALA A 337 -16.61 -8.41 2.83
C ALA A 337 -17.83 -9.33 2.75
N LEU A 338 -18.88 -8.96 3.48
CA LEU A 338 -20.15 -9.69 3.43
C LEU A 338 -20.70 -9.74 1.99
N GLY A 339 -21.05 -10.94 1.54
CA GLY A 339 -21.53 -11.19 0.17
C GLY A 339 -20.48 -11.79 -0.77
N MET A 340 -19.19 -11.74 -0.41
CA MET A 340 -18.12 -12.40 -1.17
C MET A 340 -17.95 -13.87 -0.78
N VAL A 341 -18.15 -14.18 0.51
CA VAL A 341 -18.01 -15.52 1.11
C VAL A 341 -19.16 -15.78 2.10
N PRO A 342 -19.44 -17.03 2.48
CA PRO A 342 -20.34 -17.33 3.59
C PRO A 342 -19.88 -16.62 4.89
N PRO A 343 -20.79 -16.22 5.80
CA PRO A 343 -20.44 -15.45 6.99
C PRO A 343 -19.35 -16.09 7.85
N GLU A 344 -19.30 -17.42 7.93
CA GLU A 344 -18.28 -18.19 8.65
C GLU A 344 -16.87 -17.99 8.08
N GLY A 345 -16.78 -17.60 6.80
CA GLY A 345 -15.54 -17.25 6.13
C GLY A 345 -14.94 -15.91 6.58
N LEU A 346 -15.66 -15.07 7.32
CA LEU A 346 -15.19 -13.74 7.72
C LEU A 346 -14.64 -13.69 9.15
N THR A 347 -14.51 -14.85 9.81
CA THR A 347 -14.45 -14.88 11.28
C THR A 347 -13.09 -15.25 11.87
N PHE A 348 -12.04 -15.36 11.05
CA PHE A 348 -10.74 -15.90 11.48
C PHE A 348 -9.48 -15.41 10.75
N HIS A 349 -9.56 -14.73 9.60
CA HIS A 349 -8.40 -14.48 8.73
C HIS A 349 -7.31 -13.63 9.40
N ILE A 350 -7.68 -12.50 10.01
CA ILE A 350 -6.78 -11.61 10.73
C ILE A 350 -6.27 -12.32 11.99
N LYS A 351 -7.14 -13.03 12.73
CA LYS A 351 -6.72 -13.72 13.96
C LYS A 351 -5.67 -14.80 13.68
N GLU A 352 -5.88 -15.64 12.67
CA GLU A 352 -4.93 -16.69 12.33
C GLU A 352 -3.63 -16.14 11.74
N ALA A 353 -3.67 -15.03 10.99
CA ALA A 353 -2.47 -14.33 10.54
C ALA A 353 -1.60 -13.86 11.72
N LEU A 354 -2.23 -13.36 12.78
CA LEU A 354 -1.55 -12.90 14.00
C LEU A 354 -1.02 -14.04 14.87
N ASP A 355 -1.85 -15.06 15.14
CA ASP A 355 -1.58 -16.11 16.11
C ASP A 355 -0.77 -17.28 15.55
N ILE A 356 -1.11 -17.68 14.33
CA ILE A 356 -0.54 -18.87 13.69
C ILE A 356 0.56 -18.40 12.74
N GLY A 357 0.24 -17.52 11.79
CA GLY A 357 1.18 -17.04 10.79
C GLY A 357 2.33 -16.23 11.38
N GLY A 358 2.06 -15.49 12.46
CA GLY A 358 3.05 -14.63 13.11
C GLY A 358 3.34 -13.36 12.30
N ALA A 359 2.29 -12.76 11.74
CA ALA A 359 2.35 -11.52 10.96
C ALA A 359 3.03 -10.38 11.75
N ASP A 360 3.89 -9.63 11.06
CA ASP A 360 4.48 -8.38 11.54
C ASP A 360 3.68 -7.15 11.06
N ARG A 361 2.93 -7.27 9.96
CA ARG A 361 1.91 -6.32 9.45
C ARG A 361 0.72 -7.07 8.83
N ILE A 362 -0.46 -6.46 8.85
CA ILE A 362 -1.68 -7.00 8.23
C ILE A 362 -2.04 -6.13 7.03
N GLY A 363 -2.04 -6.73 5.84
CA GLY A 363 -2.55 -6.09 4.62
C GLY A 363 -4.07 -6.06 4.62
N HIS A 364 -4.65 -4.89 4.31
CA HIS A 364 -6.10 -4.61 4.25
C HIS A 364 -6.81 -4.66 5.61
N GLY A 365 -7.04 -5.85 6.19
CA GLY A 365 -7.75 -6.00 7.47
C GLY A 365 -9.20 -5.48 7.47
N VAL A 366 -9.93 -5.67 6.36
CA VAL A 366 -11.26 -5.09 6.14
C VAL A 366 -12.37 -5.86 6.86
N ASP A 367 -12.25 -7.17 7.01
CA ASP A 367 -13.26 -8.02 7.65
C ASP A 367 -13.24 -7.98 9.19
N LEU A 368 -12.38 -7.16 9.81
CA LEU A 368 -12.17 -7.10 11.27
C LEU A 368 -13.48 -7.07 12.08
N ALA A 369 -14.51 -6.36 11.60
CA ALA A 369 -15.78 -6.24 12.33
C ALA A 369 -16.56 -7.57 12.40
N HIS A 370 -16.23 -8.54 11.55
CA HIS A 370 -16.84 -9.86 11.44
C HIS A 370 -16.04 -10.96 12.17
N GLU A 371 -14.79 -10.68 12.53
CA GLU A 371 -13.93 -11.57 13.31
C GLU A 371 -14.56 -12.01 14.63
N THR A 372 -14.44 -13.29 14.98
CA THR A 372 -15.06 -13.88 16.18
C THR A 372 -14.66 -13.15 17.47
N ASP A 373 -13.38 -12.73 17.56
CA ASP A 373 -12.84 -11.96 18.68
C ASP A 373 -12.25 -10.62 18.21
N SER A 374 -13.02 -9.87 17.40
CA SER A 374 -12.64 -8.55 16.89
C SER A 374 -12.04 -7.61 17.96
N ALA A 375 -12.65 -7.58 19.15
CA ALA A 375 -12.16 -6.75 20.26
C ALA A 375 -10.83 -7.25 20.84
N GLY A 376 -10.61 -8.57 20.91
CA GLY A 376 -9.33 -9.17 21.29
C GLY A 376 -8.24 -8.90 20.28
N ILE A 377 -8.53 -9.06 19.00
CA ILE A 377 -7.63 -8.75 17.88
C ILE A 377 -7.16 -7.29 17.97
N LEU A 378 -8.07 -6.34 18.14
CA LEU A 378 -7.72 -4.92 18.29
C LEU A 378 -6.78 -4.66 19.48
N ARG A 379 -7.02 -5.29 20.64
CA ARG A 379 -6.12 -5.15 21.80
C ARG A 379 -4.75 -5.73 21.53
N GLU A 380 -4.72 -6.92 20.93
CA GLU A 380 -3.50 -7.64 20.59
C GLU A 380 -2.64 -6.84 19.59
N MET A 381 -3.24 -6.37 18.49
CA MET A 381 -2.51 -5.61 17.46
C MET A 381 -1.93 -4.31 18.03
N ARG A 382 -2.69 -3.61 18.89
CA ARG A 382 -2.18 -2.42 19.61
C ARG A 382 -0.99 -2.79 20.50
N GLU A 383 -1.12 -3.81 21.33
CA GLU A 383 -0.08 -4.19 22.31
C GLU A 383 1.20 -4.70 21.64
N ARG A 384 1.05 -5.47 20.57
CA ARG A 384 2.16 -5.97 19.74
C ARG A 384 2.68 -4.94 18.75
N HIS A 385 2.03 -3.77 18.63
CA HIS A 385 2.34 -2.72 17.66
C HIS A 385 2.35 -3.23 16.20
N ILE A 386 1.40 -4.10 15.85
CA ILE A 386 1.24 -4.65 14.50
C ILE A 386 0.32 -3.73 13.70
N PRO A 387 0.84 -3.07 12.65
CA PRO A 387 0.06 -2.13 11.88
C PRO A 387 -0.83 -2.81 10.83
N VAL A 388 -1.91 -2.12 10.48
CA VAL A 388 -2.71 -2.41 9.29
C VAL A 388 -2.20 -1.57 8.12
N GLU A 389 -2.02 -2.17 6.95
CA GLU A 389 -1.76 -1.46 5.70
C GLU A 389 -3.12 -1.18 5.03
N VAL A 390 -3.54 0.09 5.02
CA VAL A 390 -4.88 0.52 4.61
C VAL A 390 -4.86 1.06 3.19
N ASN A 391 -5.62 0.42 2.30
CA ASN A 391 -5.63 0.67 0.85
C ASN A 391 -7.03 1.16 0.43
N LEU A 392 -7.38 2.42 0.66
CA LEU A 392 -8.79 2.89 0.61
C LEU A 392 -9.41 2.78 -0.78
N THR A 393 -8.66 3.11 -1.84
CA THR A 393 -9.18 2.99 -3.21
C THR A 393 -9.37 1.53 -3.61
N SER A 394 -8.41 0.67 -3.28
CA SER A 394 -8.49 -0.78 -3.51
C SER A 394 -9.68 -1.39 -2.78
N ASN A 395 -9.84 -1.11 -1.47
CA ASN A 395 -10.93 -1.65 -0.67
C ASN A 395 -12.31 -1.17 -1.17
N GLU A 396 -12.41 0.07 -1.62
CA GLU A 396 -13.64 0.58 -2.24
C GLU A 396 -13.94 -0.12 -3.56
N PHE A 397 -12.93 -0.35 -4.41
CA PHE A 397 -13.12 -0.98 -5.70
C PHE A 397 -13.44 -2.47 -5.56
N ILE A 398 -12.54 -3.24 -4.95
CA ILE A 398 -12.61 -4.71 -4.87
C ILE A 398 -13.78 -5.16 -3.99
N LEU A 399 -13.94 -4.53 -2.82
CA LEU A 399 -14.87 -4.98 -1.77
C LEU A 399 -16.16 -4.17 -1.71
N GLY A 400 -16.21 -3.00 -2.37
CA GLY A 400 -17.31 -2.05 -2.20
C GLY A 400 -17.34 -1.36 -0.83
N VAL A 401 -16.27 -1.47 -0.04
CA VAL A 401 -16.21 -0.99 1.35
C VAL A 401 -15.55 0.39 1.40
N ARG A 402 -16.29 1.40 1.88
CA ARG A 402 -15.81 2.79 1.97
C ARG A 402 -16.46 3.55 3.12
N ASP A 403 -16.01 4.78 3.34
CA ASP A 403 -16.58 5.68 4.35
C ASP A 403 -16.70 5.01 5.73
N GLN A 404 -17.89 5.02 6.34
CA GLN A 404 -18.12 4.48 7.69
C GLN A 404 -18.27 2.96 7.73
N ASP A 405 -18.38 2.28 6.59
CA ASP A 405 -18.41 0.82 6.52
C ASP A 405 -17.00 0.21 6.63
N HIS A 406 -15.96 0.99 6.35
CA HIS A 406 -14.57 0.57 6.50
C HIS A 406 -14.15 0.50 7.99
N PRO A 407 -13.46 -0.57 8.45
CA PRO A 407 -13.07 -0.73 9.86
C PRO A 407 -11.96 0.24 10.33
N LEU A 408 -11.52 1.18 9.51
CA LEU A 408 -10.44 2.11 9.85
C LEU A 408 -10.77 2.90 11.12
N SER A 409 -12.03 3.30 11.30
CA SER A 409 -12.49 3.97 12.51
C SER A 409 -12.36 3.09 13.78
N LEU A 410 -12.45 1.76 13.66
CA LEU A 410 -12.22 0.84 14.77
C LEU A 410 -10.73 0.78 15.12
N TYR A 411 -9.86 0.59 14.13
CA TYR A 411 -8.41 0.61 14.34
C TYR A 411 -7.94 1.90 15.01
N ARG A 412 -8.39 3.06 14.48
CA ARG A 412 -8.12 4.38 15.05
C ARG A 412 -8.60 4.51 16.49
N LYS A 413 -9.85 4.13 16.77
CA LYS A 413 -10.46 4.22 18.11
C LYS A 413 -9.74 3.37 19.15
N PHE A 414 -9.26 2.18 18.77
CA PHE A 414 -8.55 1.28 19.67
C PHE A 414 -7.04 1.54 19.74
N GLY A 415 -6.53 2.50 18.97
CA GLY A 415 -5.10 2.83 18.94
C GLY A 415 -4.24 1.76 18.28
N VAL A 416 -4.82 0.95 17.39
CA VAL A 416 -4.05 0.04 16.53
C VAL A 416 -3.28 0.88 15.52
N PRO A 417 -1.96 0.67 15.35
CA PRO A 417 -1.22 1.41 14.34
C PRO A 417 -1.71 1.06 12.94
N PHE A 418 -1.60 1.99 12.01
CA PHE A 418 -1.89 1.74 10.60
C PHE A 418 -1.05 2.67 9.73
N VAL A 419 -0.95 2.33 8.46
CA VAL A 419 -0.31 3.13 7.40
C VAL A 419 -1.27 3.21 6.22
N LEU A 420 -1.15 4.27 5.41
CA LEU A 420 -1.84 4.37 4.12
C LEU A 420 -0.92 3.85 3.02
N ALA A 421 -1.46 3.11 2.08
CA ALA A 421 -0.71 2.51 0.97
C ALA A 421 -1.59 2.40 -0.29
N THR A 422 -0.96 2.19 -1.45
CA THR A 422 -1.66 2.29 -2.74
C THR A 422 -2.14 0.98 -3.32
N ASP A 423 -1.58 -0.15 -2.89
CA ASP A 423 -1.85 -1.47 -3.42
C ASP A 423 -1.42 -1.59 -4.91
N ASP A 424 -2.37 -1.52 -5.84
CA ASP A 424 -2.16 -1.62 -7.28
C ASP A 424 -2.54 -0.31 -8.00
N ALA A 425 -1.80 0.77 -7.73
CA ALA A 425 -2.05 2.12 -8.21
C ALA A 425 -2.28 2.27 -9.74
N GLY A 426 -1.68 1.39 -10.55
CA GLY A 426 -1.84 1.36 -12.00
C GLY A 426 -3.13 0.72 -12.47
N VAL A 427 -3.52 -0.40 -11.85
CA VAL A 427 -4.81 -1.07 -12.09
C VAL A 427 -5.94 -0.17 -11.60
N SER A 428 -5.87 0.31 -10.36
CA SER A 428 -6.92 1.15 -9.77
C SER A 428 -6.87 2.62 -10.18
N ARG A 429 -5.91 3.01 -11.04
CA ARG A 429 -5.76 4.38 -11.55
C ARG A 429 -5.63 5.43 -10.43
N SER A 430 -4.95 5.07 -9.35
CA SER A 430 -4.79 5.86 -8.13
C SER A 430 -3.32 6.23 -7.88
N ASN A 431 -3.06 6.90 -6.75
CA ASN A 431 -1.73 7.21 -6.24
C ASN A 431 -1.81 7.52 -4.73
N LEU A 432 -0.67 7.64 -4.05
CA LEU A 432 -0.67 7.79 -2.59
C LEU A 432 -1.26 9.14 -2.16
N THR A 433 -1.13 10.19 -2.97
CA THR A 433 -1.82 11.47 -2.75
C THR A 433 -3.32 11.28 -2.66
N GLY A 434 -3.90 10.48 -3.56
CA GLY A 434 -5.30 10.09 -3.56
C GLY A 434 -5.71 9.43 -2.25
N GLU A 435 -4.92 8.47 -1.76
CA GLU A 435 -5.18 7.78 -0.48
C GLU A 435 -5.23 8.75 0.71
N TYR A 436 -4.31 9.71 0.78
CA TYR A 436 -4.33 10.75 1.82
C TYR A 436 -5.52 11.71 1.68
N VAL A 437 -5.93 12.06 0.45
CA VAL A 437 -7.14 12.86 0.20
C VAL A 437 -8.38 12.11 0.68
N LEU A 438 -8.52 10.82 0.34
CA LEU A 438 -9.62 9.98 0.79
C LEU A 438 -9.65 9.88 2.31
N PHE A 439 -8.50 9.65 2.94
CA PHE A 439 -8.40 9.56 4.39
C PHE A 439 -8.85 10.85 5.08
N ALA A 440 -8.29 12.00 4.66
CA ALA A 440 -8.62 13.30 5.24
C ALA A 440 -10.08 13.69 5.03
N SER A 441 -10.63 13.41 3.84
CA SER A 441 -11.99 13.80 3.48
C SER A 441 -13.06 12.93 4.13
N ARG A 442 -12.83 11.61 4.27
CA ARG A 442 -13.84 10.67 4.77
C ARG A 442 -13.83 10.52 6.29
N TYR A 443 -12.66 10.72 6.92
CA TYR A 443 -12.45 10.31 8.32
C TYR A 443 -12.12 11.45 9.30
N ARG A 444 -12.32 12.72 8.89
CA ARG A 444 -12.23 13.92 9.74
C ARG A 444 -10.95 13.97 10.59
N THR A 445 -9.82 13.87 9.91
CA THR A 445 -8.49 13.78 10.52
C THR A 445 -7.98 15.15 10.95
N ASP A 446 -6.94 15.19 11.78
CA ASP A 446 -6.15 16.40 12.01
C ASP A 446 -4.76 16.29 11.36
N TYR A 447 -4.05 17.42 11.28
CA TYR A 447 -2.73 17.47 10.64
C TYR A 447 -1.68 16.63 11.39
N ALA A 448 -1.80 16.48 12.70
CA ALA A 448 -0.83 15.72 13.50
C ALA A 448 -0.94 14.23 13.20
N GLU A 449 -2.16 13.71 13.05
CA GLU A 449 -2.42 12.34 12.62
C GLU A 449 -1.89 12.09 11.20
N ILE A 450 -2.16 12.98 10.26
CA ILE A 450 -1.64 12.92 8.89
C ILE A 450 -0.11 12.88 8.88
N LYS A 451 0.53 13.80 9.60
CA LYS A 451 1.99 13.86 9.72
C LYS A 451 2.51 12.57 10.35
N LYS A 452 1.87 12.08 11.42
CA LYS A 452 2.23 10.81 12.08
C LYS A 452 2.23 9.62 11.10
N LEU A 453 1.22 9.49 10.23
CA LEU A 453 1.17 8.40 9.25
C LEU A 453 2.34 8.41 8.27
N SER A 454 2.79 9.60 7.86
CA SER A 454 4.00 9.76 7.04
C SER A 454 5.25 9.23 7.76
N TYR A 455 5.41 9.48 9.07
CA TYR A 455 6.52 8.88 9.84
C TYR A 455 6.33 7.38 10.10
N ASP A 456 5.09 6.95 10.36
CA ASP A 456 4.77 5.57 10.69
C ASP A 456 5.02 4.62 9.52
N SER A 457 4.81 5.06 8.29
CA SER A 457 5.22 4.32 7.09
C SER A 457 6.72 3.99 7.07
N LEU A 458 7.58 4.81 7.69
CA LEU A 458 9.01 4.50 7.81
C LEU A 458 9.30 3.66 9.07
N ARG A 459 8.62 3.93 10.19
CA ARG A 459 8.81 3.19 11.45
C ARG A 459 8.41 1.72 11.32
N TYR A 460 7.30 1.46 10.62
CA TYR A 460 6.75 0.12 10.41
C TYR A 460 7.26 -0.58 9.15
N SER A 461 8.09 0.07 8.33
CA SER A 461 8.82 -0.61 7.25
C SER A 461 9.68 -1.77 7.77
N PHE A 462 10.07 -2.69 6.90
CA PHE A 462 11.04 -3.74 7.22
C PHE A 462 12.49 -3.34 6.92
N LEU A 463 12.74 -2.04 6.74
CA LEU A 463 14.09 -1.50 6.60
C LEU A 463 14.97 -1.82 7.82
N ALA A 464 16.27 -1.92 7.59
CA ALA A 464 17.25 -1.91 8.66
C ALA A 464 17.19 -0.61 9.46
N ASP A 465 17.47 -0.66 10.76
CA ASP A 465 17.36 0.50 11.65
C ASP A 465 18.15 1.71 11.17
N GLN A 466 19.35 1.50 10.60
CA GLN A 466 20.15 2.58 10.05
C GLN A 466 19.46 3.30 8.90
N ASP A 467 18.79 2.55 8.01
CA ASP A 467 18.02 3.11 6.90
C ASP A 467 16.78 3.86 7.42
N LYS A 468 16.05 3.29 8.39
CA LYS A 468 14.93 3.98 9.04
C LYS A 468 15.37 5.32 9.62
N GLN A 469 16.45 5.36 10.40
CA GLN A 469 16.94 6.58 11.02
C GLN A 469 17.39 7.63 9.99
N ARG A 470 18.01 7.20 8.89
CA ARG A 470 18.38 8.08 7.78
C ARG A 470 17.14 8.69 7.13
N LEU A 471 16.14 7.88 6.81
CA LEU A 471 14.92 8.34 6.14
C LEU A 471 14.06 9.22 7.05
N LEU A 472 13.95 8.91 8.36
CA LEU A 472 13.24 9.75 9.34
C LEU A 472 13.86 11.15 9.44
N LYS A 473 15.20 11.25 9.50
CA LYS A 473 15.89 12.54 9.48
C LYS A 473 15.67 13.31 8.17
N SER A 474 15.64 12.60 7.04
CA SER A 474 15.29 13.23 5.76
C SER A 474 13.85 13.72 5.76
N LEU A 475 12.94 13.01 6.42
CA LEU A 475 11.53 13.36 6.52
C LEU A 475 11.33 14.61 7.39
N ASP A 476 12.08 14.75 8.49
CA ASP A 476 12.08 15.98 9.32
C ASP A 476 12.38 17.23 8.47
N VAL A 477 13.45 17.17 7.67
CA VAL A 477 13.86 18.27 6.79
C VAL A 477 12.80 18.58 5.74
N ARG A 478 12.18 17.54 5.15
CA ARG A 478 11.13 17.71 4.14
C ARG A 478 9.86 18.32 4.73
N PHE A 479 9.46 17.93 5.95
CA PHE A 479 8.31 18.53 6.63
C PHE A 479 8.56 20.00 6.96
N ALA A 480 9.73 20.34 7.50
CA ALA A 480 10.07 21.73 7.79
C ALA A 480 10.00 22.61 6.52
N LYS A 481 10.50 22.10 5.38
CA LYS A 481 10.38 22.79 4.08
C LYS A 481 8.93 22.92 3.62
N PHE A 482 8.16 21.84 3.71
CA PHE A 482 6.75 21.82 3.32
C PHE A 482 5.92 22.83 4.13
N GLU A 483 6.05 22.81 5.46
CA GLU A 483 5.34 23.70 6.37
C GLU A 483 5.70 25.17 6.12
N ALA A 484 6.97 25.48 5.85
CA ALA A 484 7.40 26.83 5.48
C ALA A 484 6.77 27.30 4.17
N VAL A 485 6.61 26.41 3.17
CA VAL A 485 5.93 26.71 1.91
C VAL A 485 4.45 27.01 2.15
N ILE A 486 3.75 26.16 2.93
CA ILE A 486 2.34 26.39 3.27
C ILE A 486 2.18 27.71 4.03
N ALA A 487 3.02 27.97 5.03
CA ALA A 487 2.97 29.20 5.82
C ALA A 487 3.17 30.45 4.97
N ARG A 488 4.06 30.40 3.96
CA ARG A 488 4.22 31.48 3.00
C ARG A 488 3.00 31.65 2.11
N MET A 489 2.46 30.56 1.56
CA MET A 489 1.23 30.61 0.73
C MET A 489 0.06 31.25 1.49
N GLN A 490 -0.09 30.92 2.77
CA GLN A 490 -1.16 31.49 3.60
C GLN A 490 -0.93 32.98 3.93
N LYS A 491 0.32 33.44 4.03
CA LYS A 491 0.62 34.88 4.17
C LYS A 491 0.30 35.64 2.88
N ASP A 492 0.66 35.08 1.73
CA ASP A 492 0.46 35.70 0.42
C ASP A 492 -1.02 35.73 -0.01
N ALA A 493 -1.84 34.78 0.48
CA ALA A 493 -3.27 34.69 0.18
C ALA A 493 -4.14 35.70 0.94
N VAL A 494 -3.64 36.33 2.01
CA VAL A 494 -4.34 37.42 2.71
C VAL A 494 -4.10 38.71 1.93
N PRO A 495 -5.12 39.35 1.34
CA PRO A 495 -4.92 40.63 0.68
C PRO A 495 -4.40 41.62 1.72
N GLU A 496 -3.26 42.26 1.45
CA GLU A 496 -2.85 43.44 2.22
C GLU A 496 -4.07 44.36 2.27
N LYS A 497 -4.62 44.59 3.47
CA LYS A 497 -5.54 45.70 3.69
C LYS A 497 -4.80 46.94 3.20
N ARG A 498 -5.11 47.40 1.98
CA ARG A 498 -4.69 48.71 1.49
C ARG A 498 -5.11 49.68 2.59
N ALA A 499 -4.14 50.13 3.36
CA ALA A 499 -4.33 51.23 4.29
C ALA A 499 -4.89 52.36 3.43
N ALA A 500 -6.15 52.71 3.66
CA ALA A 500 -6.71 53.95 3.15
C ALA A 500 -5.77 55.05 3.66
N ARG A 501 -4.94 55.59 2.76
CA ARG A 501 -4.18 56.79 3.06
C ARG A 501 -5.20 57.91 3.29
N PRO A 502 -4.99 58.74 4.33
CA PRO A 502 -5.98 59.69 4.82
C PRO A 502 -6.41 60.72 3.78
#